data_AF-A0A956YZ37-F1
#
_entry.id   AF-A0A956YZ37-F1
#
_cell.length_a   1.000
_cell.length_b   1.000
_cell.length_c   1.000
_cell.angle_alpha   90.00
_cell.angle_beta   90.00
_cell.angle_gamma   90.00
#
_symmetry.space_group_name_H-M   'P 1'
#
loop_
_entity.id
_entity.type
_entity.pdbx_description
1 polymer ?
#
loop_
_entity_poly.entity_id
_entity_poly.type
_entity_poly.pdbx_seq_one_letter_code
_entity_poly.pdbx_strand_id
1 'polypeptide(L)'
;MNVATEVISSPNIAFWVVIILAVVSTGIIVWRPKLALPIIFGWIAIIDLVKRLLWYDPDQNVPSVIYQLVLVIPDVLLIIATLRVAFSLWVARTLSFKPRLVDGLVGLFFIWSVLNIFNPKLDSLYLGLVGFRAANLYILTYFLARALQPDNLRTLLRQLTIVIAVGTLLAVLYTLLQLQVGLLPFEIRWLRSGETVVANQDQVQGLFGTFRPFSTFSNHEQLGWWLGASIAFLSP
;
A
#
# COMPACT_ATOMS: atom_id res chain seq x y z
N MET A 1 5.18 28.20 -10.39
CA MET A 1 6.30 27.73 -9.55
C MET A 1 6.45 26.24 -9.82
N ASN A 2 7.62 25.79 -10.29
CA ASN A 2 7.80 24.42 -10.80
C ASN A 2 7.93 23.43 -9.64
N VAL A 3 6.97 22.51 -9.50
CA VAL A 3 6.99 21.45 -8.48
C VAL A 3 8.28 20.62 -8.55
N ALA A 4 8.85 20.47 -9.76
CA ALA A 4 10.12 19.76 -9.97
C ALA A 4 11.34 20.46 -9.33
N THR A 5 11.33 21.79 -9.19
CA THR A 5 12.47 22.54 -8.63
C THR A 5 12.49 22.55 -7.09
N GLU A 6 11.34 22.40 -6.42
CA GLU A 6 11.27 22.33 -4.95
C GLU A 6 11.63 20.95 -4.39
N VAL A 7 11.36 19.88 -5.13
CA VAL A 7 11.66 18.49 -4.69
C VAL A 7 13.17 18.21 -4.69
N ILE A 8 13.96 18.92 -5.50
CA ILE A 8 15.40 18.68 -5.65
C ILE A 8 16.22 19.47 -4.61
N SER A 9 15.69 20.57 -4.06
CA SER A 9 16.46 21.51 -3.23
C SER A 9 16.46 21.20 -1.73
N SER A 10 15.63 20.27 -1.24
CA SER A 10 15.66 19.79 0.15
C SER A 10 15.91 18.27 0.18
N PRO A 11 17.14 17.81 0.43
CA PRO A 11 17.46 16.39 0.40
C PRO A 11 16.86 15.69 1.61
N ASN A 12 15.60 15.29 1.50
CA ASN A 12 15.00 14.38 2.46
C ASN A 12 15.53 12.97 2.18
N ILE A 13 16.49 12.52 3.00
CA ILE A 13 17.13 11.20 2.83
C ILE A 13 16.07 10.09 2.84
N ALA A 14 15.04 10.19 3.69
CA ALA A 14 13.97 9.21 3.75
C ALA A 14 13.20 9.15 2.42
N PHE A 15 12.90 10.29 1.80
CA PHE A 15 12.28 10.31 0.47
C PHE A 15 13.12 9.59 -0.58
N TRP A 16 14.43 9.88 -0.67
CA TRP A 16 15.30 9.23 -1.66
C TRP A 16 15.43 7.73 -1.45
N VAL A 17 15.56 7.27 -0.20
CA VAL A 17 15.56 5.84 0.14
C VAL A 17 14.28 5.17 -0.36
N VAL A 18 13.13 5.81 -0.18
CA VAL A 18 11.83 5.29 -0.61
C VAL A 18 11.72 5.21 -2.12
N ILE A 19 12.17 6.25 -2.85
CA ILE A 19 12.20 6.23 -4.32
C ILE A 19 13.12 5.13 -4.83
N ILE A 20 14.32 4.97 -4.26
CA ILE A 20 15.25 3.91 -4.63
C ILE A 20 14.62 2.53 -4.40
N LEU A 21 14.00 2.31 -3.23
CA LEU A 21 13.30 1.06 -2.94
C LEU A 21 12.15 0.81 -3.92
N ALA A 22 11.40 1.83 -4.31
CA ALA A 22 10.29 1.71 -5.26
C ALA A 22 10.79 1.36 -6.67
N VAL A 23 11.91 1.95 -7.11
CA VAL A 23 12.57 1.64 -8.38
C VAL A 23 13.10 0.20 -8.37
N VAL A 24 13.78 -0.23 -7.30
CA VAL A 24 14.26 -1.60 -7.15
C VAL A 24 13.09 -2.59 -7.16
N SER A 25 12.02 -2.29 -6.42
CA SER A 25 10.79 -3.09 -6.39
C SER A 25 10.17 -3.22 -7.78
N THR A 26 10.11 -2.12 -8.53
CA THR A 26 9.64 -2.09 -9.92
C THR A 26 10.50 -2.99 -10.81
N GLY A 27 11.83 -2.89 -10.72
CA GLY A 27 12.75 -3.74 -11.47
C GLY A 27 12.53 -5.23 -11.16
N ILE A 28 12.36 -5.59 -9.89
CA ILE A 28 12.08 -6.96 -9.47
C ILE A 28 10.72 -7.43 -10.01
N ILE A 29 9.67 -6.60 -9.97
CA ILE A 29 8.35 -6.94 -10.51
C ILE A 29 8.42 -7.22 -12.01
N VAL A 30 9.15 -6.39 -12.76
CA VAL A 30 9.27 -6.52 -14.22
C VAL A 30 10.04 -7.80 -14.59
N TRP A 31 11.12 -8.12 -13.87
CA TRP A 31 11.95 -9.30 -14.14
C TRP A 31 11.38 -10.60 -13.56
N ARG A 32 10.73 -10.52 -12.40
CA ARG A 32 10.20 -11.66 -11.65
C ARG A 32 8.76 -11.36 -11.21
N PRO A 33 7.78 -11.40 -12.13
CA PRO A 33 6.41 -11.00 -11.86
C PRO A 33 5.73 -11.84 -10.77
N LYS A 34 6.20 -13.08 -10.52
CA LYS A 34 5.73 -13.92 -9.41
C LYS A 34 5.97 -13.31 -8.02
N LEU A 35 6.95 -12.40 -7.89
CA LEU A 35 7.25 -11.69 -6.64
C LEU A 35 6.42 -10.41 -6.46
N ALA A 36 5.58 -10.05 -7.44
CA ALA A 36 4.84 -8.80 -7.38
C ALA A 36 3.91 -8.70 -6.19
N LEU A 37 3.14 -9.75 -5.90
CA LEU A 37 2.23 -9.76 -4.75
C LEU A 37 2.98 -9.60 -3.42
N PRO A 38 3.98 -10.44 -3.07
CA PRO A 38 4.77 -10.22 -1.85
C PRO A 38 5.36 -8.82 -1.72
N ILE A 39 5.86 -8.24 -2.82
CA ILE A 39 6.42 -6.89 -2.84
C ILE A 39 5.34 -5.86 -2.53
N ILE A 40 4.19 -5.92 -3.21
CA ILE A 40 3.07 -4.97 -3.01
C ILE A 40 2.56 -5.07 -1.57
N PHE A 41 2.36 -6.29 -1.04
CA PHE A 41 1.93 -6.49 0.35
C PHE A 41 2.98 -5.99 1.36
N GLY A 42 4.27 -6.15 1.06
CA GLY A 42 5.34 -5.56 1.85
C GLY A 42 5.25 -4.04 1.87
N TRP A 43 5.06 -3.40 0.71
CA TRP A 43 4.84 -1.96 0.59
C TRP A 43 3.62 -1.48 1.37
N ILE A 44 2.48 -2.16 1.26
CA ILE A 44 1.26 -1.81 2.03
C ILE A 44 1.53 -1.82 3.54
N ALA A 45 2.31 -2.79 4.03
CA ALA A 45 2.62 -2.89 5.45
C ALA A 45 3.61 -1.80 5.94
N ILE A 46 4.59 -1.42 5.11
CA ILE A 46 5.63 -0.46 5.52
C ILE A 46 5.31 0.99 5.18
N ILE A 47 4.36 1.25 4.27
CA ILE A 47 4.13 2.61 3.74
C ILE A 47 3.73 3.60 4.84
N ASP A 48 3.02 3.13 5.86
CA ASP A 48 2.62 3.96 6.99
C ASP A 48 3.80 4.37 7.88
N LEU A 49 4.82 3.52 8.01
CA LEU A 49 6.07 3.90 8.66
C LEU A 49 6.87 4.86 7.79
N VAL A 50 7.01 4.51 6.51
CA VAL A 50 7.77 5.25 5.52
C VAL A 50 7.32 6.70 5.42
N LYS A 51 6.01 6.95 5.35
CA LYS A 51 5.49 8.32 5.27
C LYS A 51 5.81 9.13 6.54
N ARG A 52 5.81 8.51 7.73
CA ARG A 52 6.17 9.18 9.00
C ARG A 52 7.65 9.53 9.04
N LEU A 53 8.50 8.67 8.49
CA LEU A 53 9.95 8.89 8.41
C LEU A 53 10.33 10.09 7.54
N LEU A 54 9.43 10.62 6.71
CA LEU A 54 9.66 11.89 6.01
C LEU A 54 9.91 13.04 6.99
N TRP A 55 9.37 13.00 8.21
CA TRP A 55 9.60 13.99 9.27
C TRP A 55 10.77 13.62 10.20
N TYR A 56 11.65 12.70 9.80
CA TYR A 56 12.82 12.32 10.59
C TYR A 56 13.79 13.48 10.82
N ASP A 57 14.00 14.31 9.79
CA ASP A 57 14.84 15.50 9.88
C ASP A 57 14.04 16.67 10.53
N PRO A 58 14.49 17.23 11.67
CA PRO A 58 13.78 18.30 12.37
C PRO A 58 13.72 19.61 11.58
N ASP A 59 14.66 19.87 10.68
CA ASP A 59 14.80 21.16 9.99
C ASP A 59 14.08 21.18 8.63
N GLN A 60 13.47 20.06 8.23
CA GLN A 60 12.81 19.92 6.94
C GLN A 60 11.29 20.04 7.04
N ASN A 61 10.74 21.03 6.33
CA ASN A 61 9.32 21.09 6.01
C ASN A 61 9.05 20.20 4.79
N VAL A 62 8.38 19.07 5.02
CA VAL A 62 7.97 18.14 3.95
C VAL A 62 6.79 18.75 3.18
N PRO A 63 6.93 19.06 1.88
CA PRO A 63 5.81 19.52 1.06
C PRO A 63 4.72 18.45 0.97
N SER A 64 3.44 18.87 0.99
CA SER A 64 2.29 17.97 0.87
C SER A 64 2.38 17.06 -0.37
N VAL A 65 2.91 17.59 -1.47
CA VAL A 65 3.14 16.81 -2.71
C VAL A 65 4.05 15.61 -2.48
N ILE A 66 5.14 15.75 -1.71
CA ILE A 66 6.07 14.64 -1.41
C ILE A 66 5.35 13.57 -0.58
N TYR A 67 4.58 13.98 0.42
CA TYR A 67 3.77 13.07 1.23
C TYR A 67 2.77 12.28 0.40
N GLN A 68 2.04 12.95 -0.50
CA GLN A 68 1.08 12.31 -1.40
C GLN A 68 1.76 11.38 -2.41
N LEU A 69 2.93 11.75 -2.95
CA LEU A 69 3.69 10.90 -3.87
C LEU A 69 4.08 9.58 -3.21
N VAL A 70 4.57 9.63 -1.96
CA VAL A 70 4.93 8.43 -1.20
C VAL A 70 3.71 7.53 -0.99
N LEU A 71 2.56 8.10 -0.60
CA LEU A 71 1.33 7.34 -0.37
C LEU A 71 0.82 6.57 -1.60
N VAL A 72 1.13 7.04 -2.81
CA VAL A 72 0.65 6.43 -4.06
C VAL A 72 1.59 5.33 -4.58
N ILE A 73 2.79 5.15 -3.99
CA ILE A 73 3.77 4.14 -4.42
C ILE A 73 3.18 2.71 -4.50
N PRO A 74 2.47 2.18 -3.49
CA PRO A 74 1.90 0.83 -3.57
C PRO A 74 0.93 0.68 -4.74
N ASP A 75 0.15 1.72 -5.04
CA ASP A 75 -0.80 1.73 -6.16
C ASP A 75 -0.07 1.72 -7.51
N VAL A 76 1.00 2.52 -7.65
CA VAL A 76 1.84 2.51 -8.86
C VAL A 76 2.46 1.13 -9.09
N LEU A 77 2.99 0.51 -8.04
CA LEU A 77 3.55 -0.84 -8.13
C LEU A 77 2.50 -1.88 -8.52
N LEU A 78 1.29 -1.77 -7.99
CA LEU A 78 0.16 -2.63 -8.34
C LEU A 78 -0.24 -2.48 -9.81
N ILE A 79 -0.30 -1.24 -10.33
CA ILE A 79 -0.58 -0.95 -11.73
C ILE A 79 0.52 -1.54 -12.62
N ILE A 80 1.79 -1.29 -12.29
CA ILE A 80 2.93 -1.82 -13.06
C ILE A 80 2.91 -3.36 -13.06
N ALA A 81 2.68 -3.98 -11.91
CA ALA A 81 2.56 -5.43 -11.82
C ALA A 81 1.44 -5.97 -12.71
N THR A 82 0.28 -5.31 -12.69
CA THR A 82 -0.87 -5.73 -13.50
C THR A 82 -0.58 -5.59 -14.99
N LEU A 83 -0.02 -4.45 -15.42
CA LEU A 83 0.38 -4.23 -16.81
C LEU A 83 1.42 -5.25 -17.27
N ARG A 84 2.40 -5.57 -16.41
CA ARG A 84 3.42 -6.57 -16.71
C ARG A 84 2.82 -7.96 -16.91
N VAL A 85 1.85 -8.34 -16.07
CA VAL A 85 1.14 -9.62 -16.18
C VAL A 85 0.26 -9.65 -17.43
N ALA A 86 -0.48 -8.57 -17.71
CA ALA A 86 -1.28 -8.44 -18.93
C ALA A 86 -0.41 -8.57 -20.19
N PHE A 87 0.75 -7.92 -20.23
CA PHE A 87 1.73 -8.07 -21.31
C PHE A 87 2.21 -9.52 -21.43
N SER A 88 2.51 -10.19 -20.30
CA SER A 88 2.92 -11.60 -20.30
C SER A 88 1.86 -12.55 -20.82
N LEU A 89 0.58 -12.26 -20.57
CA LEU A 89 -0.56 -13.05 -21.02
C LEU A 89 -0.87 -12.82 -22.50
N TRP A 90 -0.99 -11.56 -22.91
CA TRP A 90 -1.55 -11.21 -24.21
C TRP A 90 -0.49 -11.13 -25.31
N VAL A 91 0.67 -10.58 -24.99
CA VAL A 91 1.74 -10.34 -25.97
C VAL A 91 2.76 -11.48 -25.94
N ALA A 92 3.40 -11.71 -24.80
CA ALA A 92 4.47 -12.69 -24.71
C ALA A 92 3.96 -14.14 -24.61
N ARG A 93 2.68 -14.34 -24.26
CA ARG A 93 2.04 -15.65 -24.05
C ARG A 93 2.84 -16.61 -23.15
N THR A 94 3.55 -16.04 -22.17
CA THR A 94 4.43 -16.77 -21.23
C THR A 94 3.68 -17.33 -20.03
N LEU A 95 2.48 -16.81 -19.78
CA LEU A 95 1.59 -17.24 -18.70
C LEU A 95 0.32 -17.84 -19.32
N SER A 96 -0.19 -18.92 -18.72
CA SER A 96 -1.47 -19.51 -19.10
C SER A 96 -2.56 -19.06 -18.12
N PHE A 97 -3.61 -18.42 -18.62
CA PHE A 97 -4.79 -18.06 -17.81
C PHE A 97 -6.00 -18.85 -18.28
N LYS A 98 -6.56 -19.69 -17.40
CA LYS A 98 -7.80 -20.43 -17.65
C LYS A 98 -8.95 -19.68 -16.95
N PRO A 99 -9.83 -18.99 -17.69
CA PRO A 99 -10.92 -18.22 -17.10
C PRO A 99 -11.92 -19.15 -16.39
N ARG A 100 -12.36 -18.74 -15.22
CA ARG A 100 -13.44 -19.35 -14.43
C ARG A 100 -14.64 -18.40 -14.38
N LEU A 101 -15.82 -18.92 -14.01
CA LEU A 101 -17.03 -18.12 -13.87
C LEU A 101 -16.85 -16.94 -12.89
N VAL A 102 -16.14 -17.17 -11.78
CA VAL A 102 -15.80 -16.12 -10.81
C VAL A 102 -14.96 -15.00 -11.45
N ASP A 103 -14.04 -15.32 -12.36
CA ASP A 103 -13.22 -14.32 -13.05
C ASP A 103 -14.09 -13.36 -13.89
N GLY A 104 -15.16 -13.89 -14.50
CA GLY A 104 -16.15 -13.09 -15.23
C GLY A 104 -16.98 -12.19 -14.31
N LEU A 105 -17.42 -12.69 -13.15
CA LEU A 105 -18.16 -11.90 -12.16
C LEU A 105 -17.31 -10.75 -11.59
N VAL A 106 -16.05 -11.03 -11.25
CA VAL A 106 -15.10 -10.01 -10.78
C VAL A 106 -14.82 -8.99 -11.88
N GLY A 107 -14.71 -9.43 -13.14
CA GLY A 107 -14.57 -8.54 -14.30
C GLY A 107 -15.79 -7.64 -14.53
N LEU A 108 -17.00 -8.18 -14.39
CA LEU A 108 -18.24 -7.38 -14.46
C LEU A 108 -18.31 -6.35 -13.32
N PHE A 109 -17.93 -6.75 -12.10
CA PHE A 109 -17.85 -5.84 -10.97
C PHE A 109 -16.80 -4.73 -11.19
N PHE A 110 -15.68 -5.04 -11.84
CA PHE A 110 -14.68 -4.04 -12.24
C PHE A 110 -15.26 -3.04 -13.23
N ILE A 111 -15.92 -3.51 -14.30
CA ILE A 111 -16.56 -2.63 -15.30
C ILE A 111 -17.61 -1.75 -14.62
N TRP A 112 -18.45 -2.33 -13.76
CA TRP A 112 -19.44 -1.58 -12.98
C TRP A 112 -18.78 -0.52 -12.08
N SER A 113 -17.66 -0.85 -11.45
CA SER A 113 -16.91 0.09 -10.61
C SER A 113 -16.31 1.25 -11.43
N VAL A 114 -15.81 0.98 -12.65
CA VAL A 114 -15.34 2.03 -13.57
C VAL A 114 -16.49 2.95 -13.99
N LEU A 115 -17.66 2.39 -14.34
CA LEU A 115 -18.83 3.19 -14.70
C LEU A 115 -19.31 4.07 -13.55
N ASN A 116 -19.21 3.58 -12.30
CA ASN A 116 -19.59 4.35 -11.11
C ASN A 116 -18.73 5.59 -10.86
N ILE A 117 -17.53 5.70 -11.44
CA ILE A 117 -16.73 6.93 -11.39
C ILE A 117 -17.51 8.12 -11.94
N PHE A 118 -18.33 7.87 -12.98
CA PHE A 118 -19.12 8.88 -13.68
C PHE A 118 -20.57 8.95 -13.18
N ASN A 119 -20.88 8.38 -12.02
CA ASN A 119 -22.24 8.36 -11.49
C ASN A 119 -22.68 9.79 -11.10
N PRO A 120 -23.72 10.36 -11.73
CA PRO A 120 -24.16 11.73 -11.46
C PRO A 120 -24.80 11.90 -10.08
N LYS A 121 -25.09 10.80 -9.36
CA LYS A 121 -25.58 10.83 -7.97
C LYS A 121 -24.49 11.07 -6.94
N LEU A 122 -23.21 11.01 -7.34
CA LEU A 122 -22.10 11.35 -6.47
C LEU A 122 -21.88 12.87 -6.53
N ASP A 123 -21.66 13.50 -5.37
CA ASP A 123 -21.48 14.96 -5.28
C ASP A 123 -20.24 15.45 -6.06
N SER A 124 -19.30 14.57 -6.39
CA SER A 124 -18.14 14.89 -7.21
C SER A 124 -17.52 13.67 -7.90
N LEU A 125 -16.83 13.92 -9.02
CA LEU A 125 -15.97 12.93 -9.70
C LEU A 125 -14.89 12.39 -8.75
N TYR A 126 -14.38 13.24 -7.85
CA TYR A 126 -13.37 12.86 -6.87
C TYR A 126 -13.86 11.72 -5.97
N LEU A 127 -15.09 11.78 -5.46
CA LEU A 127 -15.68 10.70 -4.65
C LEU A 127 -15.79 9.39 -5.45
N GLY A 128 -16.17 9.49 -6.73
CA GLY A 128 -16.19 8.34 -7.64
C GLY A 128 -14.82 7.70 -7.83
N LEU A 129 -13.77 8.51 -8.02
CA LEU A 129 -12.38 8.04 -8.13
C LEU A 129 -11.85 7.42 -6.83
N VAL A 130 -12.19 7.97 -5.67
CA VAL A 130 -11.82 7.41 -4.37
C VAL A 130 -12.49 6.05 -4.15
N GLY A 131 -13.79 5.94 -4.43
CA GLY A 131 -14.51 4.68 -4.35
C GLY A 131 -13.96 3.62 -5.31
N PHE A 132 -13.65 4.03 -6.55
CA PHE A 132 -13.00 3.15 -7.53
C PHE A 132 -11.62 2.70 -7.07
N ARG A 133 -10.77 3.61 -6.53
CA ARG A 133 -9.44 3.25 -6.02
C ARG A 133 -9.54 2.15 -4.95
N ALA A 134 -10.48 2.28 -4.02
CA ALA A 134 -10.69 1.28 -2.98
C ALA A 134 -11.09 -0.08 -3.56
N ALA A 135 -12.06 -0.13 -4.48
CA ALA A 135 -12.51 -1.38 -5.10
C ALA A 135 -11.46 -2.02 -6.02
N ASN A 136 -10.79 -1.20 -6.84
CA ASN A 136 -9.84 -1.62 -7.85
C ASN A 136 -8.64 -2.37 -7.25
N LEU A 137 -8.21 -1.99 -6.04
CA LEU A 137 -7.13 -2.68 -5.33
C LEU A 137 -7.42 -4.19 -5.17
N TYR A 138 -8.64 -4.58 -4.76
CA TYR A 138 -9.00 -6.01 -4.62
C TYR A 138 -9.04 -6.72 -5.95
N ILE A 139 -9.63 -6.08 -6.94
CA ILE A 139 -9.87 -6.65 -8.25
C ILE A 139 -8.52 -6.93 -8.93
N LEU A 140 -7.61 -5.96 -8.92
CA LEU A 140 -6.27 -6.12 -9.50
C LEU A 140 -5.45 -7.17 -8.73
N THR A 141 -5.52 -7.15 -7.40
CA THR A 141 -4.83 -8.15 -6.56
C THR A 141 -5.35 -9.56 -6.85
N TYR A 142 -6.67 -9.73 -6.99
CA TYR A 142 -7.31 -10.99 -7.38
C TYR A 142 -6.80 -11.48 -8.74
N PHE A 143 -6.85 -10.64 -9.76
CA PHE A 143 -6.40 -11.02 -11.10
C PHE A 143 -4.90 -11.33 -11.15
N LEU A 144 -4.07 -10.56 -10.43
CA LEU A 144 -2.65 -10.83 -10.28
C LEU A 144 -2.39 -12.20 -9.64
N ALA A 145 -3.09 -12.52 -8.56
CA ALA A 145 -2.94 -13.81 -7.88
C ALA A 145 -3.35 -14.98 -8.78
N ARG A 146 -4.50 -14.86 -9.44
CA ARG A 146 -5.01 -15.87 -10.38
C ARG A 146 -4.07 -16.09 -11.57
N ALA A 147 -3.48 -15.02 -12.10
CA ALA A 147 -2.60 -15.09 -13.26
C ALA A 147 -1.19 -15.62 -12.93
N LEU A 148 -0.65 -15.27 -11.75
CA LEU A 148 0.73 -15.61 -11.39
C LEU A 148 0.87 -17.00 -10.76
N GLN A 149 -0.16 -17.45 -10.02
CA GLN A 149 -0.10 -18.71 -9.27
C GLN A 149 -1.44 -19.49 -9.37
N PRO A 150 -1.85 -19.93 -10.58
CA PRO A 150 -3.15 -20.56 -10.80
C PRO A 150 -3.37 -21.86 -10.01
N ASP A 151 -2.29 -22.60 -9.70
CA ASP A 151 -2.35 -23.96 -9.12
C ASP A 151 -1.54 -24.12 -7.82
N ASN A 152 -0.87 -23.06 -7.32
CA ASN A 152 0.06 -23.18 -6.20
C ASN A 152 -0.20 -22.14 -5.09
N LEU A 153 -1.46 -22.09 -4.65
CA LEU A 153 -1.94 -21.25 -3.56
C LEU A 153 -1.05 -21.36 -2.30
N ARG A 154 -0.56 -22.57 -2.00
CA ARG A 154 0.34 -22.82 -0.85
C ARG A 154 1.63 -22.01 -0.92
N THR A 155 2.21 -21.84 -2.12
CA THR A 155 3.44 -21.06 -2.29
C THR A 155 3.19 -19.57 -2.11
N LEU A 156 2.08 -19.06 -2.67
CA LEU A 156 1.64 -17.68 -2.46
C LEU A 156 1.41 -17.42 -0.97
N LEU A 157 0.64 -18.29 -0.31
CA LEU A 157 0.34 -18.20 1.11
C LEU A 157 1.60 -18.24 1.96
N ARG A 158 2.57 -19.09 1.65
CA ARG A 158 3.85 -19.13 2.37
C ARG A 158 4.62 -17.82 2.23
N GLN A 159 4.69 -17.27 1.02
CA GLN A 159 5.37 -15.99 0.78
C GLN A 159 4.66 -14.84 1.50
N LEU A 160 3.33 -14.80 1.42
CA LEU A 160 2.54 -13.81 2.15
C LEU A 160 2.74 -13.98 3.65
N THR A 161 2.65 -15.20 4.20
CA THR A 161 2.85 -15.49 5.63
C THR A 161 4.20 -14.96 6.14
N ILE A 162 5.26 -15.05 5.34
CA ILE A 162 6.56 -14.48 5.71
C ILE A 162 6.47 -12.95 5.81
N VAL A 163 5.87 -12.28 4.82
CA VAL A 163 5.66 -10.83 4.84
C VAL A 163 4.77 -10.42 6.03
N ILE A 164 3.71 -11.18 6.29
CA ILE A 164 2.79 -11.03 7.44
C ILE A 164 3.58 -11.12 8.75
N ALA A 165 4.34 -12.19 8.93
CA ALA A 165 5.07 -12.47 10.16
C ALA A 165 6.13 -11.39 10.43
N VAL A 166 6.89 -11.01 9.40
CA VAL A 166 7.90 -9.96 9.50
C VAL A 166 7.26 -8.60 9.79
N GLY A 167 6.20 -8.22 9.06
CA GLY A 167 5.49 -6.97 9.28
C GLY A 167 4.88 -6.88 10.68
N THR A 168 4.26 -7.96 11.14
CA THR A 168 3.68 -8.06 12.49
C THR A 168 4.76 -7.97 13.56
N LEU A 169 5.87 -8.70 13.39
CA LEU A 169 6.99 -8.64 14.33
C LEU A 169 7.55 -7.23 14.44
N LEU A 170 7.79 -6.55 13.31
CA LEU A 170 8.25 -5.16 13.30
C LEU A 170 7.26 -4.21 13.97
N ALA A 171 5.95 -4.39 13.72
CA ALA A 171 4.89 -3.60 14.32
C ALA A 171 4.85 -3.75 15.85
N VAL A 172 4.98 -4.99 16.33
CA VAL A 172 5.02 -5.31 17.77
C VAL A 172 6.27 -4.73 18.40
N LEU A 173 7.45 -4.92 17.81
CA LEU A 173 8.71 -4.37 18.33
C LEU A 173 8.65 -2.83 18.42
N TYR A 174 8.09 -2.19 17.40
CA TYR A 174 7.92 -0.75 17.39
C TYR A 174 6.89 -0.27 18.43
N THR A 175 5.78 -0.99 18.61
CA THR A 175 4.80 -0.70 19.67
C THR A 175 5.43 -0.84 21.06
N LEU A 176 6.25 -1.88 21.29
CA LEU A 176 6.97 -2.06 22.56
C LEU A 176 7.95 -0.91 22.82
N LEU A 177 8.66 -0.44 21.78
CA LEU A 177 9.51 0.74 21.88
C LEU A 177 8.70 1.99 22.27
N GLN A 178 7.55 2.22 21.63
CA GLN A 178 6.68 3.35 21.95
C GLN A 178 6.06 3.26 23.36
N LEU A 179 5.78 2.05 23.85
CA LEU A 179 5.32 1.86 25.24
C LEU A 179 6.38 2.28 26.26
N GLN A 180 7.67 2.13 25.93
CA GLN A 180 8.79 2.49 26.81
C GLN A 180 9.17 3.97 26.72
N VAL A 181 9.19 4.54 25.51
CA VAL A 181 9.77 5.87 25.26
C VAL A 181 8.71 6.93 24.91
N GLY A 182 7.46 6.51 24.68
CA GLY A 182 6.41 7.36 24.13
C GLY A 182 6.56 7.58 22.62
N LEU A 183 5.88 8.60 22.08
CA LEU A 183 6.01 8.97 20.67
C LEU A 183 7.42 9.49 20.35
N LEU A 184 8.00 9.00 19.27
CA LEU A 184 9.32 9.46 18.82
C LEU A 184 9.22 10.89 18.25
N PRO A 185 10.32 11.69 18.26
CA PRO A 185 10.28 13.09 17.82
C PRO A 185 9.75 13.30 16.41
N PHE A 186 10.04 12.39 15.48
CA PHE A 186 9.55 12.48 14.10
C PHE A 186 8.04 12.22 13.99
N GLU A 187 7.46 11.40 14.87
CA GLU A 187 6.03 11.15 14.91
C GLU A 187 5.27 12.35 15.44
N ILE A 188 5.83 13.02 16.46
CA ILE A 188 5.25 14.26 16.99
C ILE A 188 5.24 15.33 15.90
N ARG A 189 6.33 15.46 15.13
CA ARG A 189 6.39 16.39 13.99
C ARG A 189 5.38 16.03 12.90
N TRP A 190 5.28 14.76 12.54
CA TRP A 190 4.28 14.27 11.59
C TRP A 190 2.84 14.55 12.07
N LEU A 191 2.52 14.30 13.35
CA LEU A 191 1.19 14.59 13.89
C LEU A 191 0.86 16.09 13.85
N ARG A 192 1.87 16.93 14.10
CA ARG A 192 1.74 18.40 14.06
C ARG A 192 1.75 18.99 12.65
N SER A 193 2.06 18.21 11.62
CA SER A 193 2.17 18.73 10.24
C SER A 193 0.82 19.08 9.60
N GLY A 194 -0.30 18.64 10.17
CA GLY A 194 -1.63 18.84 9.60
C GLY A 194 -1.98 17.86 8.46
N GLU A 195 -1.04 17.03 8.01
CA GLU A 195 -1.24 15.97 7.00
C GLU A 195 -1.95 14.71 7.56
N THR A 196 -2.37 14.77 8.82
CA THR A 196 -3.07 13.68 9.51
C THR A 196 -4.42 14.14 10.01
N VAL A 197 -5.46 13.36 9.70
CA VAL A 197 -6.82 13.55 10.26
C VAL A 197 -6.89 13.06 11.72
N VAL A 198 -5.87 12.34 12.19
CA VAL A 198 -5.84 11.61 13.47
C VAL A 198 -5.30 12.46 14.63
N ALA A 199 -5.07 13.76 14.43
CA ALA A 199 -4.52 14.63 15.47
C ALA A 199 -5.32 14.62 16.80
N ASN A 200 -6.60 14.18 16.78
CA ASN A 200 -7.50 14.26 17.94
C ASN A 200 -8.21 12.96 18.39
N GLN A 201 -8.04 11.78 17.76
CA GLN A 201 -8.96 10.65 18.03
C GLN A 201 -8.40 9.35 18.64
N ASP A 202 -7.10 9.03 18.56
CA ASP A 202 -6.59 7.72 19.04
C ASP A 202 -5.25 7.81 19.81
N GLN A 203 -5.09 8.80 20.69
CA GLN A 203 -3.92 8.85 21.58
C GLN A 203 -4.24 8.11 22.89
N VAL A 204 -3.53 7.01 23.16
CA VAL A 204 -3.65 6.23 24.39
C VAL A 204 -2.60 6.73 25.37
N GLN A 205 -2.97 6.96 26.63
CA GLN A 205 -1.99 7.26 27.68
C GLN A 205 -1.32 5.96 28.16
N GLY A 206 0.01 5.92 28.08
CA GLY A 206 0.84 4.83 28.59
C GLY A 206 1.69 5.27 29.78
N LEU A 207 2.52 4.34 30.27
CA LEU A 207 3.35 4.52 31.47
C LEU A 207 4.28 5.75 31.40
N PHE A 208 4.73 6.14 30.20
CA PHE A 208 5.69 7.24 30.01
C PHE A 208 5.16 8.37 29.11
N GLY A 209 3.84 8.44 28.88
CA GLY A 209 3.20 9.49 28.09
C GLY A 209 2.20 8.96 27.06
N THR A 210 1.75 9.85 26.16
CA THR A 210 0.85 9.47 25.06
C THR A 210 1.60 8.62 24.04
N PHE A 211 1.02 7.49 23.66
CA PHE A 211 1.49 6.64 22.57
C PHE A 211 0.31 6.29 21.66
N ARG A 212 0.61 5.89 20.42
CA ARG A 212 -0.38 5.41 19.47
C ARG A 212 -0.01 3.98 19.09
N PRO A 213 -0.87 2.97 19.31
CA PRO A 213 -0.59 1.60 18.87
C PRO A 213 -0.18 1.62 17.41
N PHE A 214 1.00 1.07 17.11
CA PHE A 214 1.49 1.06 15.75
C PHE A 214 0.73 0.00 14.98
N SER A 215 -0.20 0.47 14.15
CA SER A 215 -0.79 -0.33 13.11
C SER A 215 0.04 -0.13 11.84
N THR A 216 0.55 -1.22 11.26
CA THR A 216 1.04 -1.24 9.87
C THR A 216 -0.04 -0.89 8.86
N PHE A 217 -1.29 -0.85 9.30
CA PHE A 217 -2.47 -0.50 8.51
C PHE A 217 -2.96 0.88 8.94
N SER A 218 -3.07 1.80 7.98
CA SER A 218 -3.44 3.20 8.25
C SER A 218 -4.88 3.35 8.75
N ASN A 219 -5.74 2.35 8.58
CA ASN A 219 -7.08 2.25 9.14
C ASN A 219 -7.54 0.78 9.30
N HIS A 220 -8.64 0.58 10.03
CA HIS A 220 -9.31 -0.72 10.22
C HIS A 220 -9.71 -1.37 8.90
N GLU A 221 -10.04 -0.54 7.90
CA GLU A 221 -10.32 -1.00 6.56
C GLU A 221 -9.10 -1.66 5.96
N GLN A 222 -7.90 -1.05 5.95
CA GLN A 222 -6.66 -1.67 5.47
C GLN A 222 -6.31 -2.97 6.19
N LEU A 223 -6.58 -3.06 7.50
CA LEU A 223 -6.46 -4.32 8.23
C LEU A 223 -7.48 -5.35 7.71
N GLY A 224 -8.74 -4.96 7.52
CA GLY A 224 -9.80 -5.79 6.94
C GLY A 224 -9.53 -6.18 5.48
N TRP A 225 -8.89 -5.30 4.70
CA TRP A 225 -8.45 -5.51 3.33
C TRP A 225 -7.36 -6.59 3.28
N TRP A 226 -6.45 -6.53 4.25
CA TRP A 226 -5.33 -7.43 4.37
C TRP A 226 -5.73 -8.79 4.94
N LEU A 227 -6.61 -8.81 5.96
CA LEU A 227 -7.22 -10.03 6.49
C LEU A 227 -8.17 -10.67 5.47
N GLY A 228 -8.99 -9.88 4.78
CA GLY A 228 -9.91 -10.35 3.75
C GLY A 228 -9.19 -10.96 2.55
N ALA A 229 -8.10 -10.33 2.08
CA ALA A 229 -7.24 -10.94 1.06
C ALA A 229 -6.63 -12.26 1.59
N SER A 230 -6.08 -12.25 2.82
CA SER A 230 -5.51 -13.46 3.42
C SER A 230 -6.53 -14.58 3.53
N ILE A 231 -7.76 -14.30 3.97
CA ILE A 231 -8.87 -15.25 4.12
C ILE A 231 -9.36 -15.75 2.76
N ALA A 232 -9.54 -14.87 1.77
CA ALA A 232 -9.95 -15.24 0.42
C ALA A 232 -8.90 -16.12 -0.29
N PHE A 233 -7.63 -15.99 0.07
CA PHE A 233 -6.56 -16.88 -0.39
C PHE A 233 -6.37 -18.11 0.52
N LEU A 234 -6.99 -18.18 1.70
CA LEU A 234 -6.96 -19.33 2.62
C LEU A 234 -8.19 -20.23 2.49
N SER A 235 -9.30 -19.75 1.93
CA SER A 235 -10.48 -20.58 1.71
C SER A 235 -10.24 -21.53 0.52
N PRO A 236 -10.27 -22.86 0.74
CA PRO A 236 -10.05 -23.87 -0.30
C PRO A 236 -11.07 -23.82 -1.44
#